data_AF-A0A0A9D3L8-F1
#
_entry.id   AF-A0A0A9D3L8-F1
#
_cell.length_a   1.000
_cell.length_b   1.000
_cell.length_c   1.000
_cell.angle_alpha   90.00
_cell.angle_beta   90.00
_cell.angle_gamma   90.00
#
_symmetry.space_group_name_H-M   'P 1'
#
loop_
_entity.id
_entity.type
_entity.pdbx_description
1 polymer ?
#
loop_
_entity_poly.entity_id
_entity_poly.type
_entity_poly.pdbx_seq_one_letter_code
_entity_poly.pdbx_strand_id
1 'polypeptide(L)' 'MHANCCIGLHSKIHDLRIMLEDWRNYMSMPPTLKRSAALSWRVPQNCSLSLLSL' A
#
# COMPACT_ATOMS: atom_id res chain seq x y z
N MET A 1 3.03 -8.79 -3.46
CA MET A 1 2.01 -8.01 -2.74
C MET A 1 0.96 -8.99 -2.23
N HIS A 2 0.69 -9.02 -0.93
CA HIS A 2 -0.44 -9.78 -0.38
C HIS A 2 -1.72 -8.95 -0.51
N ALA A 3 -2.84 -9.60 -0.85
CA ALA A 3 -4.15 -8.97 -0.77
C ALA A 3 -4.59 -8.92 0.70
N ASN A 4 -4.90 -7.74 1.22
CA ASN A 4 -5.45 -7.59 2.57
C ASN A 4 -6.97 -7.73 2.53
N CYS A 5 -7.53 -8.54 3.43
CA CYS A 5 -8.97 -8.57 3.68
C CYS A 5 -9.38 -7.21 4.29
N CYS A 6 -10.19 -6.48 3.54
CA CYS A 6 -10.55 -5.10 3.86
C CYS A 6 -12.05 -4.90 3.70
N ILE A 7 -12.67 -4.28 4.69
CA ILE A 7 -14.13 -4.09 4.75
C ILE A 7 -14.47 -2.63 4.47
N GLY A 8 -15.55 -2.45 3.72
CA GLY A 8 -16.01 -1.14 3.28
C GLY A 8 -15.31 -0.65 2.01
N LEU A 9 -16.11 -0.12 1.08
CA LEU A 9 -15.61 0.39 -0.20
C LEU A 9 -14.66 1.59 -0.01
N HIS A 10 -14.99 2.48 0.93
CA HIS A 10 -14.20 3.66 1.21
C HIS A 10 -12.77 3.30 1.67
N SER A 11 -12.63 2.37 2.61
CA SER A 11 -11.34 1.87 3.10
C SER A 11 -10.52 1.24 1.97
N LYS A 12 -11.16 0.40 1.14
CA LYS A 12 -10.51 -0.19 -0.05
C LYS A 12 -9.98 0.88 -1.01
N ILE A 13 -10.80 1.87 -1.36
CA ILE A 13 -10.40 2.94 -2.29
C ILE A 13 -9.26 3.76 -1.69
N HIS A 14 -9.31 4.07 -0.40
CA HIS A 14 -8.26 4.81 0.29
C HIS A 14 -6.91 4.08 0.20
N ASP A 15 -6.87 2.80 0.58
CA ASP A 15 -5.62 2.03 0.59
C ASP A 15 -5.09 1.76 -0.82
N LEU A 16 -5.97 1.59 -1.82
CA LEU A 16 -5.55 1.52 -3.22
C LEU A 16 -4.86 2.81 -3.68
N ARG A 17 -5.30 3.99 -3.24
CA ARG A 17 -4.63 5.26 -3.57
C ARG A 17 -3.22 5.32 -3.00
N ILE A 18 -3.03 4.86 -1.75
CA ILE A 18 -1.71 4.77 -1.12
C ILE A 18 -0.78 3.85 -1.92
N MET A 19 -1.26 2.66 -2.28
CA MET A 19 -0.47 1.71 -3.07
C MET A 19 -0.10 2.26 -4.45
N LEU A 20 -1.02 2.95 -5.12
CA LEU A 20 -0.75 3.58 -6.42
C LEU A 20 0.26 4.72 -6.31
N GLU A 21 0.24 5.50 -5.24
CA GLU A 21 1.22 6.56 -5.00
C GLU A 21 2.62 5.98 -4.78
N ASP A 22 2.75 4.94 -3.94
CA ASP A 22 4.02 4.24 -3.75
C ASP A 22 4.53 3.65 -5.08
N TRP A 23 3.63 3.06 -5.87
CA TRP A 23 3.97 2.50 -7.16
C TRP A 23 4.49 3.57 -8.12
N ARG A 24 3.83 4.72 -8.19
CA ARG A 24 4.26 5.85 -9.03
C ARG A 24 5.63 6.36 -8.60
N ASN A 25 5.85 6.50 -7.29
CA ASN A 25 7.14 6.93 -6.74
C ASN A 25 8.23 5.93 -7.10
N TYR A 26 8.01 4.63 -6.87
CA TYR A 26 8.94 3.58 -7.28
C TYR A 26 9.25 3.64 -8.77
N MET A 27 8.23 3.76 -9.63
CA MET A 27 8.42 3.79 -11.09
C MET A 27 9.25 4.98 -11.55
N SER A 28 9.13 6.13 -10.89
CA SER A 28 9.92 7.33 -11.18
C SER A 28 11.40 7.23 -10.77
N MET A 29 11.80 6.24 -9.96
CA MET A 29 13.18 6.11 -9.49
C MET A 29 14.14 5.61 -10.58
N PRO A 30 15.39 6.11 -10.60
CA PRO A 30 16.48 5.58 -11.40
C PRO A 30 16.77 4.09 -11.10
N PRO A 31 17.23 3.28 -12.09
CA PRO A 31 17.51 1.86 -11.90
C PRO A 31 18.53 1.55 -10.80
N THR A 32 19.51 2.43 -10.60
CA THR A 32 20.54 2.30 -9.57
C THR A 32 19.94 2.38 -8.17
N LEU A 33 19.01 3.32 -7.96
CA LEU A 33 18.27 3.48 -6.71
C LEU A 33 17.25 2.38 -6.50
N LYS A 34 16.59 1.87 -7.55
CA LYS A 34 15.66 0.72 -7.43
C LYS A 34 16.35 -0.54 -6.90
N ARG A 35 17.64 -0.73 -7.20
CA ARG A 35 18.42 -1.92 -6.80
C ARG A 35 18.97 -1.80 -5.37
N SER A 36 19.26 -0.59 -4.91
CA SER A 36 19.81 -0.33 -3.57
C SER A 36 18.77 0.10 -2.54
N ALA A 37 17.61 0.61 -2.98
CA ALA A 37 16.57 1.03 -2.07
C ALA A 37 15.91 -0.20 -1.43
N ALA A 38 15.99 -0.28 -0.10
CA ALA A 38 15.03 -1.02 0.70
C ALA A 38 13.68 -0.32 0.56
N LEU A 39 12.96 -0.63 -0.51
CA LEU A 39 11.66 -0.03 -0.80
C LEU A 39 10.65 -0.51 0.23
N SER A 40 10.41 0.34 1.23
CA SER A 40 9.36 0.15 2.19
C SER A 40 8.04 0.62 1.57
N TRP A 41 7.27 -0.31 1.03
CA TRP A 41 5.87 -0.08 0.68
C TRP A 41 5.11 0.29 1.95
N ARG A 42 4.26 1.32 1.90
CA ARG A 42 3.40 1.65 3.03
C ARG A 42 2.38 0.52 3.23
N VAL A 43 2.17 0.15 4.49
CA VAL A 43 1.11 -0.79 4.86
C VAL A 43 -0.26 -0.11 4.76
N PRO A 44 -1.32 -0.82 4.34
CA PRO A 44 -2.67 -0.29 4.39
C PRO A 44 -3.04 0.22 5.78
N GLN A 45 -3.64 1.40 5.82
CA GLN A 45 -3.96 2.10 7.06
C GLN A 45 -5.37 1.76 7.56
N ASN A 46 -6.32 1.58 6.63
CA ASN A 46 -7.73 1.39 6.96
C ASN A 46 -8.20 -0.06 6.75
N CYS A 47 -7.37 -0.89 6.11
CA CYS A 47 -7.62 -2.33 5.97
C CYS A 47 -7.02 -3.11 7.16
N SER A 48 -7.71 -3.11 8.29
CA SER A 48 -7.40 -3.97 9.45
C SER A 48 -8.58 -4.86 9.82
N LEU A 49 -8.31 -6.15 10.06
CA LEU A 49 -9.28 -7.09 10.64
C LEU A 49 -9.66 -6.74 12.08
N SER A 50 -8.90 -5.88 12.76
CA SER A 50 -9.23 -5.41 14.11
C SER A 50 -10.52 -4.59 14.19
N LEU A 51 -11.03 -4.11 13.05
CA LEU A 51 -12.33 -3.43 12.98
C LEU A 51 -13.52 -4.39 13.10
N LEU A 52 -13.29 -5.71 13.02
CA LEU A 52 -14.31 -6.74 13.19
C LEU A 52 -14.38 -7.29 14.63
N SER A 53 -13.44 -6.95 15.50
CA SER A 53 -13.34 -7.48 16.86
C SER A 53 -14.10 -6.65 17.91
N LEU A 54 -15.19 -5.99 17.51
CA LEU A 54 -16.16 -5.32 18.39
C LEU A 54 -17.52 -5.99 18.31
#